data_AF-A0A232FIE8-F1
#
_entry.id   AF-A0A232FIE8-F1
#
_cell.length_a   1.000
_cell.length_b   1.000
_cell.length_c   1.000
_cell.angle_alpha   90.00
_cell.angle_beta   90.00
_cell.angle_gamma   90.00
#
_symmetry.space_group_name_H-M   'P 1'
#
loop_
_entity.id
_entity.type
_entity.pdbx_description
1 polymer ?
#
loop_
_entity_poly.entity_id
_entity_poly.type
_entity_poly.pdbx_seq_one_letter_code
_entity_poly.pdbx_strand_id
1 'polypeptide(L)'
;MLQPDEEQQPQWSDLPAECRREVLLRLSDPRDIEASSEACEHLAVLAQEQRIWRELAQYHFTPQQIATARQNNPEKDWKTIFTIARRSFGLREEYAEMIQLCRNCRCLFWRSLGHPCIADQDPAFQEKLADVDRASLHVPIPPQTFLKFFSL
;
A
#
# COMPACT_ATOMS: atom_id res chain seq x y z
N MET A 1 -34.67 -18.20 38.27
CA MET A 1 -33.30 -18.37 37.77
C MET A 1 -33.22 -17.56 36.49
N LEU A 2 -32.66 -16.35 36.53
CA LEU A 2 -32.35 -15.62 35.31
C LEU A 2 -31.17 -16.34 34.67
N GLN A 3 -31.30 -16.75 33.41
CA GLN A 3 -30.15 -17.14 32.61
C GLN A 3 -29.20 -15.93 32.55
N PRO A 4 -27.88 -16.12 32.69
CA PRO A 4 -26.95 -15.04 32.40
C PRO A 4 -27.15 -14.67 30.93
N ASP A 5 -27.44 -13.40 30.66
CA ASP A 5 -27.44 -12.83 29.32
C ASP A 5 -26.19 -13.34 28.58
N GLU A 6 -26.38 -13.95 27.42
CA GLU A 6 -25.30 -14.17 26.47
C GLU A 6 -24.60 -12.81 26.28
N GLU A 7 -23.34 -12.71 26.73
CA GLU A 7 -22.53 -11.51 26.65
C GLU A 7 -22.63 -10.94 25.21
N GLN A 8 -23.40 -9.87 25.05
CA GLN A 8 -23.58 -9.21 23.76
C GLN A 8 -22.19 -8.75 23.30
N GLN A 9 -21.68 -9.44 22.27
CA GLN A 9 -20.38 -9.10 21.71
C GLN A 9 -20.44 -7.66 21.18
N PRO A 10 -19.44 -6.82 21.51
CA PRO A 10 -19.42 -5.44 21.05
C PRO A 10 -19.43 -5.40 19.53
N GLN A 11 -20.33 -4.60 18.97
CA GLN A 11 -20.46 -4.40 17.54
C GLN A 11 -19.62 -3.20 17.08
N TRP A 12 -19.32 -3.15 15.79
CA TRP A 12 -18.61 -2.03 15.17
C TRP A 12 -19.31 -0.69 15.41
N SER A 13 -20.64 -0.69 15.45
CA SER A 13 -21.47 0.49 15.76
C SER A 13 -21.26 1.04 17.17
N ASP A 14 -20.84 0.19 18.13
CA ASP A 14 -20.61 0.58 19.53
C ASP A 14 -19.32 1.37 19.70
N LEU A 15 -18.44 1.38 18.69
CA LEU A 15 -17.23 2.18 18.71
C LEU A 15 -17.55 3.69 18.62
N PRO A 16 -16.88 4.54 19.40
CA PRO A 16 -16.93 5.98 19.23
C PRO A 16 -16.63 6.40 17.78
N ALA A 17 -17.26 7.48 17.32
CA ALA A 17 -17.08 7.97 15.96
C ALA A 17 -15.61 8.31 15.66
N GLU A 18 -14.86 8.75 16.67
CA GLU A 18 -13.43 9.05 16.63
C GLU A 18 -12.59 7.82 16.32
N CYS A 19 -12.90 6.67 16.92
CA CYS A 19 -12.20 5.42 16.67
C CYS A 19 -12.47 4.92 15.24
N ARG A 20 -13.72 4.98 14.79
CA ARG A 20 -14.10 4.59 13.42
C ARG A 20 -13.47 5.52 12.38
N ARG A 21 -13.42 6.81 12.66
CA ARG A 21 -12.72 7.81 11.84
C ARG A 21 -11.24 7.49 11.73
N GLU A 22 -10.60 7.13 12.84
CA GLU A 22 -9.18 6.77 12.82
C GLU A 22 -8.92 5.56 11.95
N VAL A 23 -9.83 4.58 11.90
CA VAL A 23 -9.72 3.44 10.96
C VAL A 23 -9.78 3.92 9.51
N LEU A 24 -10.74 4.78 9.15
CA LEU A 24 -10.81 5.35 7.79
C LEU A 24 -9.55 6.16 7.43
N LEU A 25 -8.95 6.86 8.39
CA LEU A 25 -7.72 7.63 8.19
C LEU A 25 -6.49 6.78 7.90
N ARG A 26 -6.53 5.47 8.19
CA ARG A 26 -5.44 4.53 7.86
C ARG A 26 -5.60 3.84 6.52
N LEU A 27 -6.71 4.05 5.83
CA LEU A 27 -6.90 3.53 4.48
C LEU A 27 -6.12 4.39 3.49
N SER A 28 -5.20 3.76 2.77
CA SER A 28 -4.37 4.38 1.75
C SER A 28 -4.93 4.22 0.34
N ASP A 29 -6.04 3.50 0.15
CA ASP A 29 -6.72 3.42 -1.14
C ASP A 29 -8.06 4.18 -1.09
N PRO A 30 -8.32 5.13 -2.00
CA PRO A 30 -9.61 5.80 -2.07
C PRO A 30 -10.79 4.84 -2.27
N ARG A 31 -10.58 3.69 -2.92
CA ARG A 31 -11.62 2.69 -3.15
C ARG A 31 -12.05 2.00 -1.86
N ASP A 32 -11.13 1.80 -0.92
CA ASP A 32 -11.45 1.19 0.37
C ASP A 32 -12.29 2.13 1.23
N ILE A 33 -12.06 3.44 1.12
CA ILE A 33 -12.89 4.46 1.76
C ILE A 33 -14.30 4.47 1.17
N GLU A 34 -14.42 4.38 -0.16
CA GLU A 34 -15.71 4.33 -0.85
C GLU A 34 -16.48 3.03 -0.51
N ALA A 35 -15.81 1.87 -0.56
CA ALA A 35 -16.40 0.60 -0.16
C ALA A 35 -16.84 0.59 1.32
N SER A 36 -16.04 1.21 2.20
CA SER A 36 -16.40 1.38 3.62
C SER A 36 -17.66 2.24 3.79
N SER A 37 -17.79 3.31 3.00
CA SER A 37 -18.96 4.17 2.96
C SER A 37 -20.21 3.43 2.48
N GLU A 38 -20.07 2.53 1.50
CA GLU A 38 -21.18 1.73 0.98
C GLU A 38 -21.60 0.63 1.95
N ALA A 39 -20.65 0.05 2.69
CA ALA A 39 -20.89 -1.07 3.59
C ALA A 39 -21.51 -0.66 4.95
N CYS A 40 -21.29 0.58 5.41
CA CYS A 40 -21.71 1.01 6.73
C CYS A 40 -22.12 2.49 6.75
N GLU A 41 -23.37 2.77 7.13
CA GLU A 41 -23.92 4.13 7.20
C GLU A 41 -23.08 5.07 8.10
N HIS A 42 -22.61 4.56 9.24
CA HIS A 42 -21.75 5.36 10.13
C HIS A 42 -20.43 5.76 9.47
N LEU A 43 -19.86 4.89 8.64
CA LEU A 43 -18.66 5.21 7.87
C LEU A 43 -18.98 6.10 6.68
N ALA A 44 -20.19 6.01 6.13
CA ALA A 44 -20.66 6.89 5.05
C ALA A 44 -20.69 8.37 5.46
N VAL A 45 -21.12 8.65 6.70
CA VAL A 45 -21.09 10.00 7.27
C VAL A 45 -19.63 10.47 7.44
N LEU A 46 -18.77 9.62 7.99
CA LEU A 46 -17.36 9.96 8.24
C LEU A 46 -16.56 10.14 6.94
N ALA A 47 -16.84 9.35 5.91
CA ALA A 47 -16.17 9.42 4.61
C ALA A 47 -16.43 10.73 3.86
N GLN A 48 -17.45 11.49 4.23
CA GLN A 48 -17.73 12.83 3.68
C GLN A 48 -16.91 13.94 4.35
N GLU A 49 -16.24 13.65 5.47
CA GLU A 49 -15.44 14.64 6.17
C GLU A 49 -14.23 15.07 5.34
N GLN A 50 -14.03 16.39 5.29
CA GLN A 50 -12.89 17.01 4.60
C GLN A 50 -11.53 16.49 5.08
N ARG A 51 -11.45 16.10 6.36
CA ARG A 51 -10.23 15.56 6.97
C ARG A 51 -9.81 14.25 6.30
N ILE A 52 -10.73 13.32 6.03
CA ILE A 52 -10.40 12.00 5.45
C ILE A 52 -9.67 12.18 4.12
N TRP A 53 -10.27 12.94 3.21
CA TRP A 53 -9.72 13.16 1.88
C TRP A 53 -8.47 14.05 1.88
N ARG A 54 -8.35 14.96 2.86
CA ARG A 54 -7.14 15.77 3.03
C ARG A 54 -5.94 14.91 3.43
N GLU A 55 -6.10 14.05 4.43
CA GLU A 55 -5.01 13.16 4.89
C GLU A 55 -4.64 12.17 3.78
N LEU A 56 -5.64 11.62 3.07
CA LEU A 56 -5.38 10.76 1.90
C LEU A 56 -4.60 11.52 0.80
N ALA A 57 -4.97 12.77 0.52
CA ALA A 57 -4.23 13.59 -0.45
C ALA A 57 -2.79 13.84 0.02
N GLN A 58 -2.57 14.15 1.30
CA GLN A 58 -1.24 14.37 1.85
C GLN A 58 -0.38 13.10 1.87
N TYR A 59 -1.01 11.93 1.97
CA TYR A 59 -0.33 10.65 1.89
C TYR A 59 0.21 10.36 0.48
N HIS A 60 -0.57 10.66 -0.57
CA HIS A 60 -0.19 10.35 -1.96
C HIS A 60 0.58 11.46 -2.68
N PHE A 61 0.39 12.72 -2.31
CA PHE A 61 0.87 13.87 -3.08
C PHE A 61 1.76 14.78 -2.26
N THR A 62 2.75 15.39 -2.93
CA THR A 62 3.58 16.42 -2.31
C THR A 62 2.79 17.72 -2.08
N PRO A 63 3.22 18.60 -1.16
CA PRO A 63 2.58 19.90 -0.96
C PRO A 63 2.49 20.73 -2.25
N GLN A 64 3.47 20.62 -3.14
CA GLN A 64 3.48 21.30 -4.44
C GLN A 64 2.39 20.75 -5.37
N GLN A 65 2.26 19.43 -5.49
CA GLN A 65 1.21 18.79 -6.28
C GLN A 65 -0.19 19.16 -5.78
N ILE A 66 -0.38 19.21 -4.45
CA ILE A 66 -1.64 19.66 -3.84
C ILE A 66 -1.90 21.14 -4.17
N ALA A 67 -0.90 22.01 -4.05
CA ALA A 67 -1.03 23.41 -4.39
C ALA A 67 -1.42 23.62 -5.86
N THR A 68 -0.81 22.86 -6.79
CA THR A 68 -1.17 22.87 -8.21
C THR A 68 -2.61 22.43 -8.44
N ALA A 69 -3.07 21.35 -7.79
CA ALA A 69 -4.46 20.89 -7.92
C ALA A 69 -5.46 21.94 -7.40
N ARG A 70 -5.08 22.71 -6.37
CA ARG A 70 -5.91 23.76 -5.77
C ARG A 70 -5.86 25.10 -6.49
N GLN A 71 -4.85 25.39 -7.30
CA GLN A 71 -4.62 26.71 -7.92
C GLN A 71 -5.87 27.24 -8.66
N ASN A 72 -6.54 26.38 -9.43
CA ASN A 72 -7.77 26.71 -10.17
C ASN A 72 -9.04 26.21 -9.48
N ASN A 73 -8.93 25.66 -8.27
CA ASN A 73 -10.01 24.98 -7.54
C ASN A 73 -10.05 25.38 -6.05
N PRO A 74 -9.89 26.66 -5.66
CA PRO A 74 -9.65 27.04 -4.26
C PRO A 74 -10.81 26.67 -3.31
N GLU A 75 -12.04 26.68 -3.81
CA GLU A 75 -13.27 26.41 -3.06
C GLU A 75 -13.75 24.95 -3.14
N LYS A 76 -13.05 24.11 -3.90
CA LYS A 76 -13.44 22.70 -4.04
C LYS A 76 -13.07 21.92 -2.79
N ASP A 77 -13.92 20.94 -2.50
CA ASP A 77 -13.74 20.04 -1.38
C ASP A 77 -12.55 19.10 -1.59
N TRP A 78 -12.05 18.51 -0.50
CA TRP A 78 -10.86 17.67 -0.56
C TRP A 78 -11.05 16.41 -1.39
N LYS A 79 -12.26 15.86 -1.50
CA LYS A 79 -12.55 14.72 -2.40
C LYS A 79 -12.35 15.11 -3.87
N THR A 80 -12.81 16.30 -4.26
CA THR A 80 -12.58 16.83 -5.61
C THR A 80 -11.10 17.13 -5.84
N ILE A 81 -10.43 17.79 -4.89
CA ILE A 81 -8.99 18.09 -4.98
C ILE A 81 -8.17 16.80 -5.12
N PHE A 82 -8.46 15.78 -4.32
CA PHE A 82 -7.84 14.46 -4.42
C PHE A 82 -8.05 13.84 -5.80
N THR A 83 -9.28 13.89 -6.32
CA THR A 83 -9.62 13.33 -7.63
C THR A 83 -8.85 14.02 -8.76
N ILE A 84 -8.69 15.33 -8.70
CA ILE A 84 -7.89 16.12 -9.64
C ILE A 84 -6.42 15.72 -9.54
N ALA A 85 -5.85 15.74 -8.34
CA ALA A 85 -4.45 15.37 -8.12
C ALA A 85 -4.14 13.94 -8.58
N ARG A 86 -5.03 12.97 -8.31
CA ARG A 86 -4.92 11.58 -8.77
C ARG A 86 -4.85 11.50 -10.30
N ARG A 87 -5.68 12.25 -10.99
CA ARG A 87 -5.70 12.27 -12.47
C ARG A 87 -4.45 12.92 -13.06
N SER A 88 -3.91 13.94 -12.39
CA SER A 88 -2.74 14.69 -12.86
C SER A 88 -1.40 14.03 -12.55
N PHE A 89 -1.28 13.37 -11.40
CA PHE A 89 0.01 12.91 -10.87
C PHE A 89 0.10 11.40 -10.62
N GLY A 90 -1.03 10.68 -10.66
CA GLY A 90 -1.09 9.28 -10.23
C GLY A 90 -1.01 9.12 -8.71
N LEU A 91 -1.32 7.93 -8.20
CA LEU A 91 -1.20 7.65 -6.77
C LEU A 91 0.22 7.24 -6.42
N ARG A 92 0.65 7.53 -5.19
CA ARG A 92 1.84 6.92 -4.60
C ARG A 92 1.72 5.39 -4.63
N GLU A 93 2.70 4.74 -5.24
CA GLU A 93 2.83 3.29 -5.24
C GLU A 93 3.66 2.87 -4.02
N GLU A 94 3.11 2.03 -3.16
CA GLU A 94 3.87 1.34 -2.12
C GLU A 94 3.92 -0.15 -2.42
N TYR A 95 5.11 -0.71 -2.36
CA TYR A 95 5.36 -2.12 -2.59
C TYR A 95 5.91 -2.72 -1.30
N ALA A 96 5.34 -3.84 -0.87
CA ALA A 96 5.70 -4.48 0.39
C ALA A 96 7.18 -4.91 0.43
N GLU A 97 7.69 -5.46 -0.68
CA GLU A 97 9.09 -5.86 -0.81
C GLU A 97 9.54 -5.80 -2.28
N MET A 98 10.81 -5.46 -2.51
CA MET A 98 11.45 -5.62 -3.82
C MET A 98 11.97 -7.04 -3.99
N ILE A 99 11.51 -7.73 -5.02
CA ILE A 99 12.07 -9.03 -5.42
C ILE A 99 13.53 -8.86 -5.87
N GLN A 100 14.33 -9.90 -5.68
CA GLN A 100 15.71 -9.97 -6.10
C GLN A 100 15.83 -10.86 -7.34
N LEU A 101 16.63 -10.46 -8.32
CA LEU A 101 17.06 -11.30 -9.42
C LEU A 101 18.45 -11.85 -9.13
N CYS A 102 18.59 -13.17 -9.15
CA CYS A 102 19.91 -13.78 -9.15
C CYS A 102 20.50 -13.78 -10.55
N ARG A 103 21.69 -13.18 -10.69
CA ARG A 103 22.41 -13.13 -11.97
C ARG A 103 22.94 -14.49 -12.43
N ASN A 104 23.09 -15.43 -11.49
CA ASN A 104 23.58 -16.78 -11.77
C ASN A 104 22.49 -17.69 -12.35
N CYS A 105 21.44 -17.96 -11.57
CA CYS A 105 20.38 -18.90 -11.96
C CYS A 105 19.17 -18.24 -12.64
N ARG A 106 19.15 -16.90 -12.75
CA ARG A 106 18.05 -16.10 -13.31
C ARG A 106 16.72 -16.21 -12.55
N CYS A 107 16.72 -16.77 -11.33
CA CYS A 107 15.54 -16.83 -10.48
C CYS A 107 15.20 -15.46 -9.88
N LEU A 108 13.91 -15.17 -9.79
CA LEU A 108 13.35 -14.08 -9.01
C LEU A 108 12.85 -14.62 -7.67
N PHE A 109 13.17 -13.93 -6.57
CA PHE A 109 12.82 -14.39 -5.22
C PHE A 109 12.63 -13.23 -4.24
N TRP A 110 11.86 -13.46 -3.17
CA TRP A 110 11.77 -12.54 -2.04
C TRP A 110 12.96 -12.74 -1.11
N ARG A 111 13.63 -11.64 -0.72
CA ARG A 111 14.83 -11.73 0.12
C ARG A 111 14.48 -12.32 1.48
N SER A 112 13.33 -11.96 2.02
CA SER A 112 12.77 -12.45 3.28
C SER A 112 12.54 -13.97 3.30
N LEU A 113 12.24 -14.60 2.16
CA LEU A 113 11.96 -16.03 2.04
C LEU A 113 13.19 -16.87 1.62
N GLY A 114 14.31 -16.21 1.32
CA GLY A 114 15.54 -16.87 0.90
C GLY A 114 15.57 -17.18 -0.60
N HIS A 115 16.79 -17.47 -1.08
CA HIS A 115 17.07 -17.71 -2.49
C HIS A 115 16.96 -19.21 -2.82
N PRO A 116 16.06 -19.66 -3.72
CA PRO A 116 15.82 -21.07 -3.99
C PRO A 116 16.83 -21.71 -4.96
N CYS A 117 18.06 -21.19 -5.04
CA CYS A 117 18.98 -21.65 -6.07
C CYS A 117 19.55 -23.04 -5.75
N ILE A 118 19.44 -23.92 -6.75
CA ILE A 118 20.06 -25.25 -6.74
C ILE A 118 21.58 -25.14 -6.53
N ALA A 119 22.19 -24.00 -6.87
CA ALA A 119 23.63 -23.79 -6.78
C ALA A 119 24.14 -23.63 -5.33
N ASP A 120 23.27 -23.38 -4.34
CA ASP A 120 23.67 -23.48 -2.92
C ASP A 120 23.87 -24.94 -2.47
N GLN A 121 23.42 -25.93 -3.26
CA GLN A 121 23.60 -27.37 -3.00
C GLN A 121 24.85 -27.96 -3.67
N ASP A 122 25.56 -27.20 -4.52
CA ASP A 122 26.77 -27.67 -5.21
C ASP A 122 28.04 -27.08 -4.56
N PRO A 123 28.90 -27.91 -3.92
CA PRO A 123 30.14 -27.47 -3.30
C PRO A 123 31.11 -26.78 -4.28
N ALA A 124 31.16 -27.21 -5.55
CA ALA A 124 32.01 -26.61 -6.56
C ALA A 124 31.53 -25.21 -6.98
N PHE A 125 30.26 -24.91 -6.72
CA PHE A 125 29.66 -23.62 -6.99
C PHE A 125 29.85 -22.64 -5.81
N GLN A 126 29.76 -23.14 -4.57
CA GLN A 126 30.07 -22.36 -3.37
C GLN A 126 31.53 -21.85 -3.36
N GLU A 127 32.47 -22.68 -3.83
CA GLU A 127 33.89 -22.31 -3.93
C GLU A 127 34.11 -21.17 -4.95
N LYS A 128 33.41 -21.20 -6.09
CA LYS A 128 33.44 -20.10 -7.09
C LYS A 128 32.76 -18.82 -6.61
N LEU A 129 31.83 -18.92 -5.67
CA LEU A 129 31.13 -17.80 -5.06
C LEU A 129 31.89 -17.17 -3.89
N ALA A 130 32.91 -17.84 -3.35
CA ALA A 130 33.67 -17.35 -2.19
C ALA A 130 34.44 -16.06 -2.50
N ASP A 131 34.90 -15.92 -3.75
CA ASP A 131 35.64 -14.74 -4.23
C ASP A 131 34.72 -13.65 -4.83
N VAL A 132 33.42 -13.92 -4.98
CA VAL A 132 32.46 -12.97 -5.54
C VAL A 132 31.75 -12.25 -4.42
N ASP A 133 31.73 -10.92 -4.47
CA ASP A 133 30.92 -10.12 -3.56
C ASP A 133 29.45 -10.58 -3.64
N ARG A 134 28.94 -11.18 -2.56
CA ARG A 134 27.57 -11.73 -2.52
C ARG A 134 26.51 -10.65 -2.75
N ALA A 135 26.82 -9.38 -2.48
CA ALA A 135 25.94 -8.26 -2.79
C ALA A 135 25.81 -8.00 -4.30
N SER A 136 26.77 -8.44 -5.12
CA SER A 136 26.76 -8.27 -6.57
C SER A 136 25.98 -9.36 -7.33
N LEU A 137 25.69 -10.48 -6.68
CA LEU A 137 24.97 -11.63 -7.26
C LEU A 137 23.47 -11.41 -7.37
N HIS A 138 22.89 -10.72 -6.39
CA HIS A 138 21.46 -10.50 -6.27
C HIS A 138 21.18 -9.01 -6.48
N VAL A 139 20.40 -8.70 -7.50
CA VAL A 139 20.03 -7.32 -7.82
C VAL A 139 18.55 -7.07 -7.52
N PRO A 140 18.20 -5.97 -6.82
CA PRO A 140 16.81 -5.63 -6.59
C PRO A 140 16.13 -5.27 -7.91
N ILE A 141 14.94 -5.81 -8.14
CA ILE A 141 14.12 -5.51 -9.30
C ILE A 141 12.92 -4.69 -8.85
N PRO A 142 12.85 -3.40 -9.23
CA PRO A 142 11.65 -2.60 -9.03
C PRO A 142 10.46 -3.24 -9.75
N PRO A 143 9.23 -3.12 -9.21
CA PRO A 143 8.04 -3.71 -9.82
C PRO A 143 7.80 -3.28 -11.28
N GLN A 144 8.08 -2.03 -11.61
CA GLN A 144 8.03 -1.56 -13.01
C GLN A 144 8.99 -2.32 -13.93
N THR A 145 10.18 -2.67 -13.44
CA THR A 145 11.14 -3.50 -14.19
C THR A 145 10.68 -4.95 -14.27
N PHE A 146 10.09 -5.49 -13.20
CA PHE A 146 9.52 -6.84 -13.19
C PHE A 146 8.42 -7.01 -14.24
N LEU A 147 7.49 -6.05 -14.35
CA LEU A 147 6.41 -6.11 -15.34
C LEU A 147 6.92 -6.18 -16.79
N LYS A 148 8.07 -5.56 -17.09
CA LYS A 148 8.70 -5.65 -18.41
C LYS A 148 9.16 -7.05 -18.77
N PHE A 149 9.41 -7.94 -17.81
CA PHE A 149 9.78 -9.34 -18.12
C PHE A 149 8.64 -10.15 -18.74
N PHE A 150 7.39 -9.71 -18.61
CA PHE A 150 6.20 -10.41 -19.12
C PHE A 150 5.48 -9.65 -20.24
N SER A 151 6.00 -8.48 -20.62
CA SER A 151 5.47 -7.70 -21.72
C SER A 151 6.07 -8.24 -23.02
N LEU A 152 5.38 -9.20 -23.65
CA LEU A 152 5.70 -9.73 -24.99
C LEU A 152 5.30 -8.76 -26.09
#